data_AF-A0A7J2MHK9-F1
#
_entry.id   AF-A0A7J2MHK9-F1
#
_cell.length_a   1.000
_cell.length_b   1.000
_cell.length_c   1.000
_cell.angle_alpha   90.00
_cell.angle_beta   90.00
_cell.angle_gamma   90.00
#
_symmetry.space_group_name_H-M   'P 1'
#
loop_
_entity.id
_entity.type
_entity.pdbx_description
1 polymer ?
#
loop_
_entity_poly.entity_id
_entity_poly.type
_entity_poly.pdbx_seq_one_letter_code
_entity_poly.pdbx_strand_id
1 'polypeptide(L)'
;MKRIEFHDRKQETKEIIDILDAEPSLITFIYGPINSGKTALVTHLIDHLSEDYKVFYINLRGRFISNYDDFIKVLFDVEHVARYERIKEFLKPVAAVLPESYNGIPIPKDTFLKLFKEKEIEDVFVYIETVLRVFYESGRVPVLVIDELQVIGDMKIDGHLIYKLFNFFVRLTKELHLAHVFVVTSDSLFLEQVYSEAMLSGRREYLRVDDFGYEQTMAFLDGYGWGEQEKEIAWHNAGGKPVSLVKLINAKASGKNIEDVVSSMFTLRTGEIETRLKIVKELGDELVIGDKHFDVHHGKLVSVLEMFISRDEVGADEIDEISKRYLVKENILFADPLTKMIKPQSQLDLLAIRDVVA
;
A
#
# COMPACT_ATOMS: atom_id res chain seq x y z
N MET A 1 12.47 -13.04 18.37
CA MET A 1 12.78 -12.64 16.97
C MET A 1 13.80 -11.52 17.02
N LYS A 2 14.84 -11.56 16.17
CA LYS A 2 15.72 -10.40 16.00
C LYS A 2 14.94 -9.31 15.26
N ARG A 3 15.06 -8.06 15.69
CA ARG A 3 14.54 -6.92 14.92
C ARG A 3 15.46 -6.77 13.70
N ILE A 4 14.92 -6.99 12.51
CA ILE A 4 15.62 -6.73 11.25
C ILE A 4 15.61 -5.21 11.04
N GLU A 5 16.77 -4.65 10.69
CA GLU A 5 16.90 -3.21 10.45
C GLU A 5 16.29 -2.85 9.08
N PHE A 6 15.83 -1.61 8.96
CA PHE A 6 15.37 -1.10 7.68
C PHE A 6 16.55 -1.09 6.71
N HIS A 7 16.38 -1.74 5.56
CA HIS A 7 17.46 -1.92 4.60
C HIS A 7 17.08 -1.35 3.25
N ASP A 8 18.09 -0.71 2.65
CA ASP A 8 18.17 -0.24 1.28
C ASP A 8 16.85 0.19 0.63
N ARG A 9 16.56 1.49 0.72
CA ARG A 9 15.51 2.21 -0.02
C ARG A 9 15.95 3.64 -0.29
N LYS A 10 17.22 3.82 -0.65
CA LYS A 10 17.83 5.16 -0.78
C LYS A 10 17.22 5.95 -1.93
N GLN A 11 16.93 5.28 -3.04
CA GLN A 11 16.29 5.91 -4.18
C GLN A 11 14.86 6.34 -3.83
N GLU A 12 14.05 5.42 -3.30
CA GLU A 12 12.66 5.70 -2.94
C GLU A 12 12.58 6.77 -1.85
N THR A 13 13.45 6.70 -0.83
CA THR A 13 13.56 7.75 0.20
C THR A 13 13.91 9.09 -0.42
N LYS A 14 14.90 9.14 -1.32
CA LYS A 14 15.30 10.37 -1.99
C LYS A 14 14.16 10.95 -2.82
N GLU A 15 13.46 10.13 -3.61
CA GLU A 15 12.31 10.57 -4.39
C GLU A 15 11.21 11.16 -3.49
N ILE A 16 10.92 10.54 -2.34
CA ILE A 16 9.95 11.11 -1.39
C ILE A 16 10.42 12.45 -0.81
N ILE A 17 11.70 12.57 -0.45
CA ILE A 17 12.26 13.84 0.05
C ILE A 17 12.22 14.92 -1.04
N ASP A 18 12.62 14.60 -2.27
CA ASP A 18 12.56 15.53 -3.41
C ASP A 18 11.11 16.02 -3.64
N ILE A 19 10.11 15.16 -3.44
CA ILE A 19 8.68 15.53 -3.49
C ILE A 19 8.29 16.45 -2.32
N LEU A 20 8.78 16.17 -1.11
CA LEU A 20 8.51 16.96 0.10
C LEU A 20 9.24 18.32 0.13
N ASP A 21 10.33 18.46 -0.60
CA ASP A 21 11.10 19.70 -0.75
C ASP A 21 10.47 20.65 -1.79
N ALA A 22 9.60 20.13 -2.66
CA ALA A 22 8.84 20.90 -3.63
C ALA A 22 7.54 21.45 -3.04
N GLU A 23 6.93 22.44 -3.71
CA GLU A 23 5.57 22.88 -3.35
C GLU A 23 4.57 21.73 -3.59
N PRO A 24 3.64 21.44 -2.65
CA PRO A 24 2.60 20.44 -2.88
C PRO A 24 1.90 20.71 -4.20
N SER A 25 1.79 19.70 -5.05
CA SER A 25 1.23 19.91 -6.40
C SER A 25 0.62 18.65 -6.99
N LEU A 26 0.90 17.47 -6.47
CA LEU A 26 0.38 16.20 -6.96
C LEU A 26 0.00 15.30 -5.79
N ILE A 27 -0.92 14.38 -6.05
CA ILE A 27 -1.18 13.24 -5.16
C ILE A 27 -0.16 12.16 -5.51
N THR A 28 0.67 11.75 -4.55
CA THR A 28 1.70 10.72 -4.79
C THR A 28 1.19 9.35 -4.36
N PHE A 29 1.08 8.43 -5.31
CA PHE A 29 0.74 7.05 -5.05
C PHE A 29 2.02 6.22 -4.82
N ILE A 30 2.22 5.76 -3.58
CA ILE A 30 3.28 4.80 -3.25
C ILE A 30 2.69 3.40 -3.45
N TYR A 31 3.10 2.72 -4.51
CA TYR A 31 2.48 1.46 -4.94
C TYR A 31 3.50 0.36 -5.25
N GLY A 32 3.03 -0.87 -5.31
CA GLY A 32 3.86 -2.04 -5.66
C GLY A 32 3.31 -3.34 -5.09
N PRO A 33 3.95 -4.48 -5.38
CA PRO A 33 3.51 -5.80 -4.91
C PRO A 33 3.26 -5.86 -3.40
N ILE A 34 2.35 -6.73 -2.97
CA ILE A 34 2.14 -6.94 -1.53
C ILE A 34 3.45 -7.38 -0.87
N ASN A 35 3.70 -6.96 0.37
CA ASN A 35 4.91 -7.31 1.13
C ASN A 35 6.25 -6.82 0.52
N SER A 36 6.24 -5.82 -0.37
CA SER A 36 7.44 -5.14 -0.89
C SER A 36 8.08 -4.14 0.09
N GLY A 37 7.46 -3.89 1.26
CA GLY A 37 8.00 -3.01 2.29
C GLY A 37 7.52 -1.55 2.23
N LYS A 38 6.45 -1.24 1.49
CA LYS A 38 5.84 0.11 1.42
C LYS A 38 5.56 0.75 2.79
N THR A 39 4.78 0.09 3.64
CA THR A 39 4.48 0.59 4.99
C THR A 39 5.75 0.79 5.81
N ALA A 40 6.73 -0.13 5.69
CA ALA A 40 8.01 -0.01 6.39
C ALA A 40 8.83 1.20 5.90
N LEU A 41 8.85 1.46 4.59
CA LEU A 41 9.47 2.66 4.00
C LEU A 41 8.82 3.94 4.53
N VAL A 42 7.48 4.00 4.50
CA VAL A 42 6.73 5.18 4.95
C VAL A 42 6.93 5.42 6.45
N THR A 43 6.80 4.39 7.29
CA THR A 43 7.05 4.54 8.74
C THR A 43 8.49 4.95 9.01
N HIS A 44 9.47 4.33 8.34
CA HIS A 44 10.87 4.70 8.50
C HIS A 44 11.11 6.15 8.09
N LEU A 45 10.53 6.61 7.00
CA LEU A 45 10.61 8.01 6.58
C LEU A 45 10.04 8.93 7.66
N ILE A 46 8.82 8.66 8.15
CA ILE A 46 8.16 9.47 9.17
C ILE A 46 9.03 9.63 10.42
N ASP A 47 9.67 8.55 10.87
CA ASP A 47 10.56 8.54 12.04
C ASP A 47 11.86 9.37 11.84
N HIS A 48 12.19 9.76 10.61
CA HIS A 48 13.43 10.47 10.25
C HIS A 48 13.19 11.82 9.54
N LEU A 49 11.93 12.25 9.39
CA LEU A 49 11.62 13.57 8.80
C LEU A 49 11.96 14.70 9.75
N SER A 50 12.31 15.87 9.19
CA SER A 50 12.49 17.11 9.97
C SER A 50 11.22 17.47 10.75
N GLU A 51 11.38 18.12 11.90
CA GLU A 51 10.27 18.70 12.67
C GLU A 51 9.46 19.76 11.89
N ASP A 52 10.04 20.28 10.79
CA ASP A 52 9.37 21.16 9.84
C ASP A 52 8.19 20.47 9.16
N TYR A 53 8.16 19.14 9.08
CA TYR A 53 7.05 18.38 8.53
C TYR A 53 6.09 17.90 9.61
N LYS A 54 4.79 18.10 9.38
CA LYS A 54 3.73 17.58 10.23
C LYS A 54 3.01 16.42 9.56
N VAL A 55 3.34 15.19 9.99
CA VAL A 55 2.73 13.99 9.41
C VAL A 55 1.39 13.63 10.08
N PHE A 56 0.37 13.40 9.25
CA PHE A 56 -0.90 12.78 9.59
C PHE A 56 -1.00 11.43 8.89
N TYR A 57 -0.75 10.36 9.64
CA TYR A 57 -0.70 9.00 9.14
C TYR A 57 -1.99 8.25 9.47
N ILE A 58 -2.81 8.00 8.46
CA ILE A 58 -4.08 7.28 8.58
C ILE A 58 -3.90 5.90 7.96
N ASN A 59 -3.79 4.87 8.80
CA ASN A 59 -3.70 3.48 8.36
C ASN A 59 -5.07 2.79 8.47
N LEU A 60 -5.60 2.35 7.33
CA LEU A 60 -6.90 1.68 7.22
C LEU A 60 -6.80 0.16 7.49
N ARG A 61 -5.59 -0.41 7.54
CA ARG A 61 -5.37 -1.83 7.88
C ARG A 61 -5.86 -2.14 9.29
N GLY A 62 -6.58 -3.25 9.42
CA GLY A 62 -7.12 -3.70 10.70
C GLY A 62 -8.27 -2.85 11.23
N ARG A 63 -8.80 -1.92 10.42
CA ARG A 63 -10.02 -1.16 10.73
C ARG A 63 -11.20 -1.85 10.05
N PHE A 64 -12.28 -2.06 10.80
CA PHE A 64 -13.52 -2.57 10.24
C PHE A 64 -14.30 -1.40 9.66
N ILE A 65 -14.23 -1.24 8.33
CA ILE A 65 -14.91 -0.17 7.61
C ILE A 65 -16.01 -0.82 6.79
N SER A 66 -17.26 -0.66 7.23
CA SER A 66 -18.42 -1.32 6.61
C SER A 66 -19.36 -0.35 5.90
N ASN A 67 -19.25 0.93 6.23
CA ASN A 67 -20.07 2.00 5.68
C ASN A 67 -19.32 3.34 5.72
N TYR A 68 -19.95 4.36 5.14
CA TYR A 68 -19.45 5.72 5.10
C TYR A 68 -19.11 6.29 6.49
N ASP A 69 -19.99 6.11 7.47
CA ASP A 69 -19.79 6.62 8.83
C ASP A 69 -18.52 6.01 9.43
N ASP A 70 -18.26 4.72 9.22
CA ASP A 70 -17.04 4.05 9.71
C ASP A 70 -15.77 4.57 9.05
N PHE A 71 -15.82 4.89 7.75
CA PHE A 71 -14.68 5.48 7.04
C PHE A 71 -14.29 6.83 7.64
N ILE A 72 -15.27 7.71 7.83
CA ILE A 72 -15.03 9.04 8.40
C ILE A 72 -14.43 8.93 9.81
N LYS A 73 -14.85 7.96 10.64
CA LYS A 73 -14.28 7.79 11.99
C LYS A 73 -12.79 7.50 11.94
N VAL A 74 -12.34 6.74 10.94
CA VAL A 74 -10.94 6.32 10.82
C VAL A 74 -10.03 7.47 10.40
N LEU A 75 -10.57 8.51 9.74
CA LEU A 75 -9.79 9.70 9.40
C LEU A 75 -9.35 10.49 10.65
N PHE A 76 -9.99 10.28 11.78
CA PHE A 76 -9.80 11.08 12.99
C PHE A 76 -9.13 10.31 14.14
N ASP A 77 -8.22 10.98 14.85
CA ASP A 77 -7.73 10.54 16.15
C ASP A 77 -8.57 11.22 17.25
N VAL A 78 -9.57 10.48 17.76
CA VAL A 78 -10.52 10.99 18.76
C VAL A 78 -9.88 10.91 20.15
N GLU A 79 -9.38 12.05 20.62
CA GLU A 79 -8.65 12.08 21.88
C GLU A 79 -9.57 11.91 23.11
N HIS A 80 -9.34 10.83 23.87
CA HIS A 80 -9.94 10.65 25.19
C HIS A 80 -9.18 11.48 26.25
N VAL A 81 -9.65 12.72 26.47
CA VAL A 81 -9.58 13.56 27.68
C VAL A 81 -8.18 13.93 28.26
N ALA A 82 -7.14 13.10 28.16
CA ALA A 82 -5.80 13.38 28.72
C ALA A 82 -4.84 14.09 27.74
N ARG A 83 -5.26 14.32 26.49
CA ARG A 83 -4.55 15.16 25.50
C ARG A 83 -5.25 16.50 25.20
N TYR A 84 -6.44 16.71 25.76
CA TYR A 84 -7.32 17.85 25.48
C TYR A 84 -6.71 19.24 25.74
N GLU A 85 -5.76 19.37 26.67
CA GLU A 85 -5.04 20.65 26.86
C GLU A 85 -4.15 21.00 25.65
N ARG A 86 -3.62 20.01 24.92
CA ARG A 86 -2.80 20.23 23.72
C ARG A 86 -3.59 20.76 22.54
N ILE A 87 -4.83 20.33 22.31
CA ILE A 87 -5.69 20.88 21.23
C ILE A 87 -6.13 22.33 21.54
N LYS A 88 -6.35 22.65 22.82
CA LYS A 88 -6.64 24.03 23.27
C LYS A 88 -5.42 24.95 23.21
N GLU A 89 -4.22 24.40 23.38
CA GLU A 89 -2.96 25.09 23.08
C GLU A 89 -2.62 25.11 21.57
N PHE A 90 -3.11 24.16 20.78
CA PHE A 90 -2.89 23.98 19.32
C PHE A 90 -3.38 25.12 18.46
N LEU A 91 -4.45 25.79 18.90
CA LEU A 91 -5.01 26.98 18.25
C LEU A 91 -4.43 28.27 18.85
N LYS A 92 -3.50 28.16 19.81
CA LYS A 92 -2.68 29.28 20.25
C LYS A 92 -1.29 29.14 19.60
N PRO A 93 -0.64 30.24 19.16
CA PRO A 93 0.58 30.16 18.34
C PRO A 93 1.83 29.61 19.06
N VAL A 94 1.72 29.01 20.24
CA VAL A 94 2.86 28.70 21.10
C VAL A 94 2.57 27.42 21.89
N ALA A 95 3.08 26.28 21.45
CA ALA A 95 3.22 25.10 22.31
C ALA A 95 4.38 24.21 21.86
N ALA A 96 5.29 23.97 22.81
CA ALA A 96 6.64 23.45 22.58
C ALA A 96 6.75 21.91 22.58
N VAL A 97 5.66 21.14 22.49
CA VAL A 97 5.76 19.67 22.29
C VAL A 97 4.53 19.14 21.55
N LEU A 98 4.57 19.18 20.21
CA LEU A 98 3.62 18.43 19.37
C LEU A 98 4.27 17.08 19.00
N PRO A 99 3.54 15.95 19.01
CA PRO A 99 4.10 14.66 18.60
C PRO A 99 4.55 14.74 17.14
N GLU A 100 5.63 14.06 16.74
CA GLU A 100 6.19 14.07 15.37
C GLU A 100 5.19 13.60 14.30
N SER A 101 4.29 12.69 14.65
CA SER A 101 3.20 12.23 13.78
C SER A 101 1.88 12.03 14.55
N TYR A 102 0.76 12.11 13.84
CA TYR A 102 -0.57 11.77 14.34
C TYR A 102 -1.11 10.53 13.63
N ASN A 103 -1.79 9.64 14.36
CA ASN A 103 -2.45 8.45 13.80
C ASN A 103 -3.87 8.76 13.32
N GLY A 104 -4.04 9.90 12.63
CA GLY A 104 -5.32 10.49 12.27
C GLY A 104 -5.31 12.01 12.36
N ILE A 105 -6.38 12.66 11.89
CA ILE A 105 -6.59 14.09 12.07
C ILE A 105 -7.07 14.34 13.50
N PRO A 106 -6.37 15.14 14.31
CA PRO A 106 -6.76 15.37 15.70
C PRO A 106 -8.10 16.11 15.78
N ILE A 107 -9.00 15.60 16.62
CA ILE A 107 -10.33 16.21 16.81
C ILE A 107 -10.83 16.12 18.26
N PRO A 108 -11.35 17.24 18.82
CA PRO A 108 -12.04 17.20 20.11
C PRO A 108 -13.28 16.32 20.06
N LYS A 109 -13.52 15.52 21.11
CA LYS A 109 -14.69 14.64 21.21
C LYS A 109 -16.01 15.36 20.95
N ASP A 110 -16.20 16.57 21.49
CA ASP A 110 -17.44 17.34 21.30
C ASP A 110 -17.61 17.78 19.84
N THR A 111 -16.53 18.17 19.16
CA THR A 111 -16.53 18.53 17.74
C THR A 111 -16.78 17.30 16.87
N PHE A 112 -16.12 16.19 17.18
CA PHE A 112 -16.33 14.92 16.51
C PHE A 112 -17.80 14.47 16.59
N LEU A 113 -18.42 14.57 17.77
CA LEU A 113 -19.83 14.25 17.97
C LEU A 113 -20.78 15.18 17.22
N LYS A 114 -20.39 16.44 16.94
CA LYS A 114 -21.18 17.36 16.13
C LYS A 114 -21.09 17.01 14.64
N LEU A 115 -19.87 16.85 14.11
CA LEU A 115 -19.66 16.43 12.71
C LEU A 115 -20.40 15.13 12.38
N PHE A 116 -20.39 14.15 13.29
CA PHE A 116 -21.11 12.89 13.09
C PHE A 116 -22.64 12.99 13.23
N LYS A 117 -23.17 14.04 13.85
CA LYS A 117 -24.62 14.27 13.91
C LYS A 117 -25.13 14.91 12.62
N GLU A 118 -24.36 15.80 12.02
CA GLU A 118 -24.71 16.54 10.80
C GLU A 118 -24.56 15.67 9.55
N LYS A 119 -23.66 14.67 9.57
CA LYS A 119 -23.47 13.65 8.52
C LYS A 119 -23.05 14.19 7.14
N GLU A 120 -22.56 15.43 7.04
CA GLU A 120 -22.10 15.99 5.77
C GLU A 120 -20.58 15.79 5.59
N ILE A 121 -20.18 15.26 4.41
CA ILE A 121 -18.77 15.01 4.08
C ILE A 121 -18.00 16.32 3.89
N GLU A 122 -18.69 17.35 3.42
CA GLU A 122 -18.17 18.69 3.25
C GLU A 122 -17.66 19.25 4.59
N ASP A 123 -18.41 19.05 5.69
CA ASP A 123 -18.00 19.52 7.02
C ASP A 123 -16.74 18.81 7.53
N VAL A 124 -16.59 17.52 7.21
CA VAL A 124 -15.38 16.74 7.52
C VAL A 124 -14.18 17.31 6.78
N PHE A 125 -14.30 17.53 5.47
CA PHE A 125 -13.20 18.05 4.66
C PHE A 125 -12.82 19.49 5.02
N VAL A 126 -13.81 20.34 5.35
CA VAL A 126 -13.58 21.69 5.88
C VAL A 126 -12.80 21.64 7.20
N TYR A 127 -13.16 20.71 8.10
CA TYR A 127 -12.43 20.54 9.35
C TYR A 127 -10.98 20.09 9.11
N ILE A 128 -10.76 19.08 8.26
CA ILE A 128 -9.41 18.60 7.93
C ILE A 128 -8.58 19.73 7.32
N GLU A 129 -9.13 20.47 6.34
CA GLU A 129 -8.47 21.63 5.74
C GLU A 129 -8.09 22.67 6.80
N THR A 130 -8.99 22.96 7.74
CA THR A 130 -8.74 23.91 8.84
C THR A 130 -7.57 23.46 9.71
N VAL A 131 -7.52 22.18 10.09
CA VAL A 131 -6.40 21.63 10.88
C VAL A 131 -5.09 21.74 10.12
N LEU A 132 -5.06 21.34 8.85
CA LEU A 132 -3.84 21.41 8.02
C LEU A 132 -3.37 22.86 7.85
N ARG A 133 -4.29 23.81 7.68
CA ARG A 133 -4.01 25.25 7.57
C ARG A 133 -3.33 25.82 8.80
N VAL A 134 -3.76 25.42 10.00
CA VAL A 134 -3.13 25.84 11.26
C VAL A 134 -1.65 25.44 11.29
N PHE A 135 -1.31 24.23 10.81
CA PHE A 135 0.08 23.79 10.74
C PHE A 135 0.89 24.55 9.70
N TYR A 136 0.34 24.69 8.50
CA TYR A 136 0.95 25.43 7.42
C TYR A 136 1.28 26.87 7.83
N GLU A 137 0.31 27.58 8.43
CA GLU A 137 0.49 28.96 8.93
C GLU A 137 1.48 29.05 10.09
N SER A 138 1.69 27.95 10.85
CA SER A 138 2.72 27.86 11.88
C SER A 138 4.13 27.58 11.34
N GLY A 139 4.30 27.50 10.02
CA GLY A 139 5.57 27.18 9.36
C GLY A 139 5.89 25.68 9.31
N ARG A 140 4.92 24.81 9.63
CA ARG A 140 5.08 23.35 9.57
C ARG A 140 4.34 22.78 8.37
N VAL A 141 5.06 22.18 7.43
CA VAL A 141 4.52 21.63 6.19
C VAL A 141 3.67 20.38 6.49
N PRO A 142 2.36 20.40 6.24
CA PRO A 142 1.52 19.23 6.48
C PRO A 142 1.77 18.11 5.45
N VAL A 143 1.85 16.88 5.94
CA VAL A 143 1.99 15.66 5.12
C VAL A 143 0.87 14.69 5.51
N LEU A 144 -0.10 14.50 4.61
CA LEU A 144 -1.19 13.56 4.78
C LEU A 144 -0.82 12.23 4.12
N VAL A 145 -0.79 11.15 4.89
CA VAL A 145 -0.50 9.81 4.41
C VAL A 145 -1.70 8.91 4.68
N ILE A 146 -2.26 8.32 3.63
CA ILE A 146 -3.33 7.34 3.73
C ILE A 146 -2.80 5.97 3.31
N ASP A 147 -2.63 5.07 4.27
CA ASP A 147 -2.14 3.71 4.04
C ASP A 147 -3.29 2.70 3.91
N GLU A 148 -3.14 1.78 2.96
CA GLU A 148 -4.09 0.74 2.60
C GLU A 148 -5.47 1.29 2.17
N LEU A 149 -5.47 2.36 1.37
CA LEU A 149 -6.70 3.00 0.89
C LEU A 149 -7.62 2.06 0.11
N GLN A 150 -7.10 0.99 -0.51
CA GLN A 150 -7.92 0.02 -1.23
C GLN A 150 -9.00 -0.65 -0.36
N VAL A 151 -8.88 -0.63 0.97
CA VAL A 151 -9.92 -1.14 1.89
C VAL A 151 -11.27 -0.47 1.64
N ILE A 152 -11.29 0.79 1.18
CA ILE A 152 -12.54 1.49 0.85
C ILE A 152 -13.03 1.20 -0.58
N GLY A 153 -12.20 0.61 -1.45
CA GLY A 153 -12.56 0.20 -2.80
C GLY A 153 -13.48 -1.03 -2.81
N ASP A 154 -13.29 -1.94 -1.85
CA ASP A 154 -14.14 -3.14 -1.65
C ASP A 154 -15.52 -2.82 -1.04
N MET A 155 -15.66 -1.60 -0.49
CA MET A 155 -16.93 -1.19 0.06
C MET A 155 -17.87 -0.87 -1.09
N LYS A 156 -19.15 -1.28 -0.98
CA LYS A 156 -20.24 -0.74 -1.82
C LYS A 156 -20.48 0.76 -1.60
N ILE A 157 -19.46 1.52 -1.22
CA ILE A 157 -19.53 2.96 -1.19
C ILE A 157 -19.27 3.42 -2.61
N ASP A 158 -20.37 3.75 -3.29
CA ASP A 158 -20.46 4.43 -4.57
C ASP A 158 -19.20 5.21 -4.92
N GLY A 159 -18.70 5.10 -6.15
CA GLY A 159 -17.56 5.87 -6.68
C GLY A 159 -17.63 7.38 -6.42
N HIS A 160 -18.79 7.89 -5.99
CA HIS A 160 -18.96 9.21 -5.39
C HIS A 160 -18.06 9.49 -4.15
N LEU A 161 -17.81 8.54 -3.24
CA LEU A 161 -16.88 8.77 -2.11
C LEU A 161 -15.43 8.88 -2.60
N ILE A 162 -14.98 7.93 -3.43
CA ILE A 162 -13.64 7.95 -4.02
C ILE A 162 -13.45 9.27 -4.79
N TYR A 163 -14.42 9.62 -5.63
CA TYR A 163 -14.44 10.90 -6.36
C TYR A 163 -14.33 12.11 -5.42
N LYS A 164 -15.17 12.21 -4.38
CA LYS A 164 -15.13 13.34 -3.44
C LYS A 164 -13.81 13.41 -2.66
N LEU A 165 -13.31 12.27 -2.20
CA LEU A 165 -12.05 12.17 -1.44
C LEU A 165 -10.86 12.61 -2.28
N PHE A 166 -10.75 12.10 -3.51
CA PHE A 166 -9.65 12.47 -4.40
C PHE A 166 -9.75 13.91 -4.89
N ASN A 167 -10.96 14.45 -5.12
CA ASN A 167 -11.11 15.88 -5.38
C ASN A 167 -10.68 16.74 -4.18
N PHE A 168 -10.96 16.29 -2.96
CA PHE A 168 -10.45 16.95 -1.77
C PHE A 168 -8.91 16.91 -1.71
N PHE A 169 -8.28 15.78 -2.03
CA PHE A 169 -6.82 15.70 -2.12
C PHE A 169 -6.25 16.61 -3.23
N VAL A 170 -6.93 16.72 -4.37
CA VAL A 170 -6.56 17.68 -5.42
C VAL A 170 -6.66 19.12 -4.90
N ARG A 171 -7.70 19.45 -4.14
CA ARG A 171 -7.85 20.77 -3.52
C ARG A 171 -6.69 21.06 -2.56
N LEU A 172 -6.34 20.12 -1.69
CA LEU A 172 -5.22 20.27 -0.74
C LEU A 172 -3.88 20.46 -1.44
N THR A 173 -3.62 19.69 -2.51
CA THR A 173 -2.32 19.68 -3.20
C THR A 173 -2.20 20.78 -4.24
N LYS A 174 -3.18 20.96 -5.12
CA LYS A 174 -3.06 21.84 -6.30
C LYS A 174 -3.71 23.20 -6.18
N GLU A 175 -4.85 23.28 -5.50
CA GLU A 175 -5.58 24.55 -5.42
C GLU A 175 -5.06 25.41 -4.28
N LEU A 176 -4.75 24.76 -3.15
CA LEU A 176 -4.31 25.43 -1.94
C LEU A 176 -2.81 25.32 -1.67
N HIS A 177 -2.11 24.40 -2.34
CA HIS A 177 -0.69 24.08 -2.06
C HIS A 177 -0.42 23.85 -0.57
N LEU A 178 -1.42 23.27 0.13
CA LEU A 178 -1.51 23.28 1.58
C LEU A 178 -0.82 22.08 2.23
N ALA A 179 -0.87 20.91 1.58
CA ALA A 179 -0.36 19.67 2.15
C ALA A 179 0.12 18.70 1.07
N HIS A 180 1.22 17.99 1.33
CA HIS A 180 1.57 16.81 0.55
C HIS A 180 0.60 15.67 0.86
N VAL A 181 0.16 14.94 -0.17
CA VAL A 181 -0.75 13.80 0.00
C VAL A 181 -0.12 12.55 -0.60
N PHE A 182 0.13 11.56 0.25
CA PHE A 182 0.60 10.23 -0.13
C PHE A 182 -0.52 9.19 0.06
N VAL A 183 -0.79 8.43 -1.00
CA VAL A 183 -1.70 7.27 -0.95
C VAL A 183 -0.86 6.01 -1.12
N VAL A 184 -0.84 5.15 -0.10
CA VAL A 184 -0.05 3.93 -0.09
C VAL A 184 -0.98 2.75 -0.38
N THR A 185 -0.67 1.95 -1.41
CA THR A 185 -1.51 0.80 -1.77
C THR A 185 -0.72 -0.36 -2.34
N SER A 186 -1.16 -1.59 -2.05
CA SER A 186 -0.66 -2.81 -2.67
C SER A 186 -1.55 -3.30 -3.81
N ASP A 187 -2.71 -2.66 -4.02
CA ASP A 187 -3.72 -3.10 -4.97
C ASP A 187 -3.66 -2.26 -6.25
N SER A 188 -3.17 -2.88 -7.31
CA SER A 188 -3.10 -2.27 -8.62
C SER A 188 -4.46 -2.09 -9.29
N LEU A 189 -5.44 -2.95 -9.01
CA LEU A 189 -6.79 -2.82 -9.55
C LEU A 189 -7.50 -1.62 -8.93
N PHE A 190 -7.24 -1.34 -7.66
CA PHE A 190 -7.72 -0.12 -7.00
C PHE A 190 -7.16 1.14 -7.69
N LEU A 191 -5.88 1.14 -8.11
CA LEU A 191 -5.31 2.27 -8.86
C LEU A 191 -5.98 2.48 -10.23
N GLU A 192 -6.33 1.40 -10.93
CA GLU A 192 -7.11 1.46 -12.17
C GLU A 192 -8.50 2.04 -11.91
N GLN A 193 -9.17 1.61 -10.83
CA GLN A 193 -10.49 2.11 -10.43
C GLN A 193 -10.45 3.61 -10.13
N VAL A 194 -9.53 4.06 -9.26
CA VAL A 194 -9.35 5.47 -8.91
C VAL A 194 -9.08 6.33 -10.15
N TYR A 195 -8.31 5.81 -11.12
CA TYR A 195 -8.09 6.53 -12.38
C TYR A 195 -9.38 6.79 -13.14
N SER A 196 -10.23 5.76 -13.25
CA SER A 196 -11.50 5.85 -13.96
C SER A 196 -12.51 6.76 -13.26
N GLU A 197 -12.54 6.76 -11.93
CA GLU A 197 -13.56 7.47 -11.14
C GLU A 197 -13.20 8.91 -10.82
N ALA A 198 -11.92 9.20 -10.49
CA ALA A 198 -11.51 10.49 -9.95
C ALA A 198 -10.83 11.44 -10.96
N MET A 199 -10.76 11.07 -12.25
CA MET A 199 -10.19 11.90 -13.34
C MET A 199 -8.83 12.54 -13.00
N LEU A 200 -7.92 11.79 -12.37
CA LEU A 200 -6.64 12.29 -11.85
C LEU A 200 -5.57 12.56 -12.93
N SER A 201 -5.97 12.74 -14.20
CA SER A 201 -5.04 12.98 -15.30
C SER A 201 -4.22 14.26 -15.06
N GLY A 202 -2.89 14.12 -15.02
CA GLY A 202 -1.97 15.20 -14.69
C GLY A 202 -2.04 15.72 -13.26
N ARG A 203 -2.76 15.04 -12.33
CA ARG A 203 -2.96 15.44 -10.92
C ARG A 203 -2.34 14.48 -9.91
N ARG A 204 -1.53 13.55 -10.39
CA ARG A 204 -0.92 12.51 -9.58
C ARG A 204 0.48 12.17 -10.06
N GLU A 205 1.24 11.58 -9.17
CA GLU A 205 2.52 10.95 -9.41
C GLU A 205 2.52 9.53 -8.84
N TYR A 206 3.40 8.68 -9.35
CA TYR A 206 3.52 7.29 -8.93
C TYR A 206 4.95 6.99 -8.50
N LEU A 207 5.09 6.46 -7.30
CA LEU A 207 6.35 5.98 -6.75
C LEU A 207 6.24 4.47 -6.54
N ARG A 208 7.00 3.70 -7.32
CA ARG A 208 6.99 2.24 -7.28
C ARG A 208 7.95 1.75 -6.20
N VAL A 209 7.45 0.95 -5.27
CA VAL A 209 8.23 0.22 -4.26
C VAL A 209 8.12 -1.26 -4.55
N ASP A 210 9.14 -1.80 -5.21
CA ASP A 210 9.21 -3.18 -5.64
C ASP A 210 10.11 -4.04 -4.74
N ASP A 211 10.15 -5.33 -5.04
CA ASP A 211 11.12 -6.25 -4.46
C ASP A 211 12.55 -5.80 -4.77
N PHE A 212 13.51 -6.20 -3.93
CA PHE A 212 14.91 -5.85 -4.11
C PHE A 212 15.48 -6.44 -5.41
N GLY A 213 16.38 -5.69 -6.06
CA GLY A 213 17.23 -6.23 -7.12
C GLY A 213 18.23 -7.26 -6.57
N TYR A 214 18.97 -7.92 -7.47
CA TYR A 214 20.01 -8.89 -7.09
C TYR A 214 21.05 -8.27 -6.15
N GLU A 215 21.67 -7.15 -6.56
CA GLU A 215 22.72 -6.48 -5.77
C GLU A 215 22.22 -6.04 -4.39
N GLN A 216 21.01 -5.48 -4.32
CA GLN A 216 20.38 -5.06 -3.07
C GLN A 216 20.10 -6.26 -2.15
N THR A 217 19.64 -7.37 -2.72
CA THR A 217 19.41 -8.62 -1.97
C THR A 217 20.71 -9.18 -1.41
N MET A 218 21.78 -9.18 -2.19
CA MET A 218 23.10 -9.63 -1.74
C MET A 218 23.63 -8.76 -0.61
N ALA A 219 23.58 -7.43 -0.76
CA ALA A 219 23.97 -6.48 0.27
C ALA A 219 23.16 -6.64 1.57
N PHE A 220 21.86 -6.93 1.45
CA PHE A 220 21.00 -7.19 2.61
C PHE A 220 21.44 -8.42 3.37
N LEU A 221 21.68 -9.53 2.66
CA LEU A 221 22.08 -10.81 3.26
C LEU A 221 23.51 -10.75 3.85
N ASP A 222 24.42 -9.99 3.23
CA ASP A 222 25.76 -9.74 3.75
C ASP A 222 25.72 -9.09 5.14
N GLY A 223 24.80 -8.15 5.36
CA GLY A 223 24.56 -7.52 6.67
C GLY A 223 24.20 -8.51 7.79
N TYR A 224 23.78 -9.73 7.44
CA TYR A 224 23.45 -10.81 8.37
C TYR A 224 24.44 -11.99 8.34
N GLY A 225 25.59 -11.85 7.66
CA GLY A 225 26.66 -12.84 7.65
C GLY A 225 26.31 -14.13 6.88
N TRP A 226 25.55 -14.02 5.79
CA TRP A 226 25.21 -15.13 4.92
C TRP A 226 26.39 -15.53 4.03
N GLY A 227 26.58 -16.83 3.79
CA GLY A 227 27.59 -17.32 2.83
C GLY A 227 27.08 -17.25 1.39
N GLU A 228 28.00 -17.17 0.41
CA GLU A 228 27.67 -17.06 -1.03
C GLU A 228 26.66 -18.12 -1.51
N GLN A 229 26.86 -19.38 -1.15
CA GLN A 229 25.95 -20.46 -1.53
C GLN A 229 24.53 -20.26 -0.98
N GLU A 230 24.40 -19.84 0.28
CA GLU A 230 23.09 -19.60 0.89
C GLU A 230 22.40 -18.38 0.28
N LYS A 231 23.17 -17.35 -0.09
CA LYS A 231 22.65 -16.17 -0.79
C LYS A 231 22.10 -16.53 -2.16
N GLU A 232 22.81 -17.34 -2.94
CA GLU A 232 22.34 -17.82 -4.24
C GLU A 232 21.08 -18.67 -4.10
N ILE A 233 21.01 -19.56 -3.09
CA ILE A 233 19.81 -20.34 -2.79
C ILE A 233 18.64 -19.40 -2.46
N ALA A 234 18.85 -18.40 -1.61
CA ALA A 234 17.82 -17.43 -1.26
C ALA A 234 17.34 -16.65 -2.48
N TRP A 235 18.25 -16.13 -3.31
CA TRP A 235 17.91 -15.38 -4.52
C TRP A 235 17.14 -16.24 -5.51
N HIS A 236 17.62 -17.44 -5.83
CA HIS A 236 16.98 -18.29 -6.84
C HIS A 236 15.59 -18.76 -6.43
N ASN A 237 15.32 -18.94 -5.13
CA ASN A 237 14.05 -19.49 -4.65
C ASN A 237 13.06 -18.42 -4.13
N ALA A 238 13.55 -17.31 -3.57
CA ALA A 238 12.73 -16.28 -2.95
C ALA A 238 12.87 -14.89 -3.59
N GLY A 239 13.88 -14.70 -4.45
CA GLY A 239 14.19 -13.42 -5.07
C GLY A 239 14.48 -12.33 -4.04
N GLY A 240 14.20 -11.08 -4.42
CA GLY A 240 14.39 -9.91 -3.55
C GLY A 240 13.22 -9.58 -2.63
N LYS A 241 12.26 -10.50 -2.44
CA LYS A 241 11.04 -10.21 -1.69
C LYS A 241 11.37 -9.95 -0.20
N PRO A 242 11.17 -8.72 0.33
CA PRO A 242 11.67 -8.39 1.67
C PRO A 242 11.12 -9.30 2.78
N VAL A 243 9.82 -9.63 2.75
CA VAL A 243 9.22 -10.52 3.76
C VAL A 243 9.80 -11.94 3.71
N SER A 244 10.12 -12.43 2.51
CA SER A 244 10.72 -13.75 2.31
C SER A 244 12.15 -13.76 2.84
N LEU A 245 12.94 -12.73 2.53
CA LEU A 245 14.31 -12.58 3.03
C LEU A 245 14.33 -12.47 4.57
N VAL A 246 13.42 -11.70 5.16
CA VAL A 246 13.26 -11.61 6.62
C VAL A 246 12.93 -12.98 7.23
N LYS A 247 12.06 -13.77 6.60
CA LYS A 247 11.72 -15.14 7.04
C LYS A 247 12.96 -16.03 7.01
N LEU A 248 13.74 -15.97 5.94
CA LEU A 248 14.98 -16.73 5.76
C LEU A 248 16.04 -16.34 6.80
N ILE A 249 16.27 -15.04 7.02
CA ILE A 249 17.20 -14.52 8.05
C ILE A 249 16.81 -15.03 9.44
N ASN A 250 15.53 -14.97 9.79
CA ASN A 250 15.06 -15.47 11.08
C ASN A 250 15.20 -16.99 11.20
N ALA A 251 15.00 -17.73 10.11
CA ALA A 251 15.18 -19.18 10.08
C ALA A 251 16.65 -19.57 10.28
N LYS A 252 17.58 -18.92 9.57
CA LYS A 252 19.04 -19.09 9.76
C LYS A 252 19.44 -18.80 11.21
N ALA A 253 18.99 -17.67 11.75
CA ALA A 253 19.29 -17.27 13.13
C ALA A 253 18.74 -18.26 14.18
N SER A 254 17.74 -19.05 13.81
CA SER A 254 17.16 -20.11 14.64
C SER A 254 17.81 -21.48 14.41
N GLY A 255 18.89 -21.55 13.62
CA GLY A 255 19.61 -22.79 13.31
C GLY A 255 18.91 -23.72 12.32
N LYS A 256 17.92 -23.23 11.56
CA LYS A 256 17.26 -24.03 10.51
C LYS A 256 18.11 -24.11 9.25
N ASN A 257 18.05 -25.24 8.57
CA ASN A 257 18.59 -25.39 7.22
C ASN A 257 17.79 -24.53 6.23
N ILE A 258 18.48 -23.81 5.34
CA ILE A 258 17.85 -22.82 4.45
C ILE A 258 17.16 -23.51 3.28
N GLU A 259 17.75 -24.55 2.72
CA GLU A 259 17.20 -25.38 1.65
C GLU A 259 15.83 -25.95 2.04
N ASP A 260 15.71 -26.48 3.27
CA ASP A 260 14.44 -26.98 3.80
C ASP A 260 13.38 -25.87 3.92
N VAL A 261 13.80 -24.66 4.31
CA VAL A 261 12.89 -23.52 4.50
C VAL A 261 12.40 -22.99 3.15
N VAL A 262 13.27 -22.85 2.16
CA VAL A 262 12.86 -22.43 0.80
C VAL A 262 12.00 -23.50 0.14
N SER A 263 12.32 -24.79 0.31
CA SER A 263 11.50 -25.90 -0.19
C SER A 263 10.11 -25.91 0.43
N SER A 264 10.02 -25.65 1.74
CA SER A 264 8.74 -25.52 2.44
C SER A 264 7.92 -24.31 1.98
N MET A 265 8.59 -23.18 1.69
CA MET A 265 7.94 -21.98 1.14
C MET A 265 7.39 -22.24 -0.27
N PHE A 266 8.18 -22.89 -1.12
CA PHE A 266 7.78 -23.30 -2.46
C PHE A 266 6.59 -24.26 -2.43
N THR A 267 6.69 -25.36 -1.68
CA THR A 267 5.62 -26.35 -1.53
C THR A 267 4.31 -25.72 -1.05
N LEU A 268 4.39 -24.83 -0.04
CA LEU A 268 3.21 -24.11 0.45
C LEU A 268 2.60 -23.25 -0.65
N ARG A 269 3.43 -22.49 -1.38
CA ARG A 269 2.93 -21.56 -2.39
C ARG A 269 2.33 -22.28 -3.60
N THR A 270 2.97 -23.34 -4.08
CA THR A 270 2.41 -24.24 -5.10
C THR A 270 1.04 -24.75 -4.66
N GLY A 271 0.94 -25.30 -3.46
CA GLY A 271 -0.32 -25.83 -2.92
C GLY A 271 -1.44 -24.77 -2.78
N GLU A 272 -1.09 -23.52 -2.43
CA GLU A 272 -2.06 -22.41 -2.41
C GLU A 272 -2.63 -22.11 -3.82
N ILE A 273 -1.76 -22.05 -4.83
CA ILE A 273 -2.17 -21.80 -6.23
C ILE A 273 -3.00 -22.98 -6.76
N GLU A 274 -2.54 -24.22 -6.55
CA GLU A 274 -3.29 -25.43 -6.95
C GLU A 274 -4.68 -25.48 -6.31
N THR A 275 -4.76 -25.21 -5.01
CA THR A 275 -6.02 -25.19 -4.28
C THR A 275 -6.96 -24.14 -4.86
N ARG A 276 -6.45 -22.95 -5.19
CA ARG A 276 -7.25 -21.88 -5.77
C ARG A 276 -7.80 -22.27 -7.15
N LEU A 277 -6.96 -22.80 -8.03
CA LEU A 277 -7.40 -23.27 -9.35
C LEU A 277 -8.39 -24.43 -9.24
N LYS A 278 -8.15 -25.37 -8.31
CA LYS A 278 -9.05 -26.50 -8.06
C LYS A 278 -10.43 -26.04 -7.61
N ILE A 279 -10.53 -25.04 -6.73
CA ILE A 279 -11.80 -24.46 -6.32
C ILE A 279 -12.58 -23.94 -7.54
N VAL A 280 -11.95 -23.15 -8.40
CA VAL A 280 -12.59 -22.63 -9.63
C VAL A 280 -13.02 -23.79 -10.55
N LYS A 281 -12.21 -24.83 -10.66
CA LYS A 281 -12.50 -26.00 -11.52
C LYS A 281 -13.67 -26.84 -11.03
N GLU A 282 -13.75 -27.08 -9.72
CA GLU A 282 -14.70 -28.03 -9.12
C GLU A 282 -15.99 -27.36 -8.65
N LEU A 283 -15.90 -26.13 -8.15
CA LEU A 283 -17.01 -25.40 -7.53
C LEU A 283 -17.47 -24.19 -8.36
N GLY A 284 -16.66 -23.73 -9.31
CA GLY A 284 -16.86 -22.45 -9.98
C GLY A 284 -16.46 -21.27 -9.09
N ASP A 285 -16.36 -20.09 -9.70
CA ASP A 285 -16.15 -18.82 -9.00
C ASP A 285 -16.70 -17.68 -9.87
N GLU A 286 -17.01 -16.54 -9.25
CA GLU A 286 -17.55 -15.37 -9.93
C GLU A 286 -16.83 -14.10 -9.49
N LEU A 287 -16.55 -13.22 -10.46
CA LEU A 287 -16.12 -11.85 -10.20
C LEU A 287 -17.29 -10.89 -10.35
N VAL A 288 -17.42 -10.00 -9.38
CA VAL A 288 -18.36 -8.88 -9.45
C VAL A 288 -17.59 -7.64 -9.92
N ILE A 289 -18.03 -7.06 -11.04
CA ILE A 289 -17.49 -5.80 -11.57
C ILE A 289 -18.67 -4.84 -11.73
N GLY A 290 -18.72 -3.81 -10.88
CA GLY A 290 -19.94 -3.02 -10.71
C GLY A 290 -21.09 -3.89 -10.20
N ASP A 291 -22.25 -3.82 -10.86
CA ASP A 291 -23.42 -4.65 -10.52
C ASP A 291 -23.52 -5.94 -11.35
N LYS A 292 -22.47 -6.29 -12.10
CA LYS A 292 -22.48 -7.45 -13.01
C LYS A 292 -21.60 -8.57 -12.46
N HIS A 293 -22.13 -9.78 -12.59
CA HIS A 293 -21.46 -11.03 -12.27
C HIS A 293 -20.82 -11.61 -13.54
N PHE A 294 -19.58 -12.06 -13.42
CA PHE A 294 -18.81 -12.67 -14.49
C PHE A 294 -18.22 -14.00 -14.02
N ASP A 295 -18.51 -15.06 -14.76
CA ASP A 295 -17.97 -16.39 -14.48
C ASP A 295 -16.45 -16.40 -14.66
N VAL A 296 -15.77 -17.00 -13.68
CA VAL A 296 -14.34 -17.24 -13.75
C VAL A 296 -14.12 -18.63 -14.34
N HIS A 297 -13.46 -18.68 -15.50
CA HIS A 297 -13.22 -19.94 -16.20
C HIS A 297 -11.82 -20.49 -15.89
N HIS A 298 -11.76 -21.63 -15.20
CA HIS A 298 -10.51 -22.33 -14.88
C HIS A 298 -9.56 -22.46 -16.09
N GLY A 299 -10.08 -22.87 -17.25
CA GLY A 299 -9.25 -23.03 -18.45
C GLY A 299 -8.55 -21.73 -18.89
N LYS A 300 -9.21 -20.58 -18.76
CA LYS A 300 -8.60 -19.28 -19.07
C LYS A 300 -7.53 -18.90 -18.06
N LEU A 301 -7.77 -19.15 -16.76
CA LEU A 301 -6.78 -18.92 -15.72
C LEU A 301 -5.50 -19.72 -15.99
N VAL A 302 -5.63 -21.02 -16.30
CA VAL A 302 -4.49 -21.87 -16.64
C VAL A 302 -3.76 -21.36 -17.87
N SER A 303 -4.47 -21.03 -18.95
CA SER A 303 -3.84 -20.47 -20.15
C SER A 303 -3.06 -19.18 -19.90
N VAL A 304 -3.53 -18.33 -18.99
CA VAL A 304 -2.79 -17.12 -18.57
C VAL A 304 -1.54 -17.48 -17.78
N LEU A 305 -1.64 -18.44 -16.86
CA LEU A 305 -0.49 -18.89 -16.06
C LEU A 305 0.58 -19.60 -16.90
N GLU A 306 0.19 -20.37 -17.92
CA GLU A 306 1.09 -21.02 -18.89
C GLU A 306 1.99 -20.00 -19.64
N MET A 307 1.54 -18.76 -19.80
CA MET A 307 2.37 -17.71 -20.41
C MET A 307 3.66 -17.45 -19.63
N PHE A 308 3.67 -17.70 -18.31
CA PHE A 308 4.81 -17.50 -17.43
C PHE A 308 5.80 -18.68 -17.38
N ILE A 309 5.55 -19.76 -18.14
CA ILE A 309 6.50 -20.87 -18.30
C ILE A 309 7.83 -20.36 -18.88
N SER A 310 7.75 -19.50 -19.90
CA SER A 310 8.91 -19.01 -20.65
C SER A 310 9.15 -17.50 -20.52
N ARG A 311 8.25 -16.77 -19.85
CA ARG A 311 8.31 -15.31 -19.69
C ARG A 311 8.18 -14.97 -18.21
N ASP A 312 8.84 -13.91 -17.77
CA ASP A 312 8.72 -13.41 -16.40
C ASP A 312 7.63 -12.31 -16.31
N GLU A 313 7.33 -11.65 -17.43
CA GLU A 313 6.29 -10.62 -17.56
C GLU A 313 5.57 -10.73 -18.92
N VAL A 314 4.31 -10.30 -18.96
CA VAL A 314 3.46 -10.26 -20.17
C VAL A 314 2.69 -8.95 -20.25
N GLY A 315 2.29 -8.52 -21.45
CA GLY A 315 1.48 -7.31 -21.63
C GLY A 315 0.08 -7.48 -21.04
N ALA A 316 -0.46 -6.42 -20.43
CA ALA A 316 -1.79 -6.44 -19.84
C ALA A 316 -2.91 -6.67 -20.86
N ASP A 317 -2.67 -6.35 -22.13
CA ASP A 317 -3.56 -6.58 -23.26
C ASP A 317 -3.51 -8.01 -23.82
N GLU A 318 -2.51 -8.81 -23.42
CA GLU A 318 -2.40 -10.22 -23.78
C GLU A 318 -3.34 -11.12 -22.95
N ILE A 319 -3.88 -10.60 -21.84
CA ILE A 319 -4.71 -11.34 -20.87
C ILE A 319 -6.14 -10.79 -20.86
N ASP A 320 -7.15 -11.65 -20.77
CA ASP A 320 -8.54 -11.21 -20.63
C ASP A 320 -8.81 -10.56 -19.25
N GLU A 321 -9.70 -9.57 -19.24
CA GLU A 321 -9.95 -8.74 -18.05
C GLU A 321 -10.43 -9.53 -16.82
N ILE A 322 -11.17 -10.63 -17.02
CA ILE A 322 -11.68 -11.47 -15.93
C ILE A 322 -10.51 -12.22 -15.30
N SER A 323 -9.70 -12.91 -16.12
CA SER A 323 -8.53 -13.65 -15.63
C SER A 323 -7.50 -12.73 -14.97
N LYS A 324 -7.24 -11.55 -15.56
CA LYS A 324 -6.36 -10.52 -14.97
C LYS A 324 -6.83 -10.13 -13.57
N ARG A 325 -8.10 -9.70 -13.44
CA ARG A 325 -8.65 -9.24 -12.15
C ARG A 325 -8.65 -10.36 -11.12
N TYR A 326 -9.00 -11.58 -11.52
CA TYR A 326 -9.04 -12.73 -10.63
C TYR A 326 -7.66 -13.04 -10.05
N LEU A 327 -6.66 -13.22 -10.92
CA LEU A 327 -5.31 -13.61 -10.50
C LEU A 327 -4.59 -12.50 -9.72
N VAL A 328 -4.89 -11.23 -10.01
CA VAL A 328 -4.38 -10.10 -9.21
C VAL A 328 -5.04 -10.05 -7.83
N LYS A 329 -6.37 -10.20 -7.76
CA LYS A 329 -7.13 -10.23 -6.51
C LYS A 329 -6.68 -11.37 -5.59
N GLU A 330 -6.38 -12.53 -6.17
CA GLU A 330 -5.85 -13.70 -5.46
C GLU A 330 -4.37 -13.58 -5.09
N ASN A 331 -3.75 -12.42 -5.33
CA ASN A 331 -2.33 -12.15 -5.09
C ASN A 331 -1.42 -13.21 -5.74
N ILE A 332 -1.77 -13.69 -6.94
CA ILE A 332 -0.90 -14.57 -7.75
C ILE A 332 -0.09 -13.70 -8.72
N LEU A 333 -0.78 -12.76 -9.38
CA LEU A 333 -0.19 -11.80 -10.29
C LEU A 333 -0.24 -10.38 -9.70
N PHE A 334 0.58 -9.50 -10.26
CA PHE A 334 0.62 -8.08 -10.02
C PHE A 334 0.53 -7.37 -11.38
N ALA A 335 -0.43 -6.45 -11.51
CA ALA A 335 -0.54 -5.62 -12.71
C ALA A 335 0.12 -4.27 -12.44
N ASP A 336 1.11 -3.87 -13.22
CA ASP A 336 1.74 -2.57 -13.07
C ASP A 336 1.00 -1.53 -13.94
N PRO A 337 0.27 -0.57 -13.33
CA PRO A 337 -0.48 0.43 -14.08
C PRO A 337 0.41 1.41 -14.87
N LEU A 338 1.71 1.54 -14.53
CA LEU A 338 2.62 2.42 -15.26
C LEU A 338 3.16 1.77 -16.53
N THR A 339 3.66 0.55 -16.40
CA THR A 339 4.31 -0.16 -17.52
C THR A 339 3.31 -0.93 -18.38
N LYS A 340 2.07 -1.13 -17.87
CA LYS A 340 1.04 -1.99 -18.49
C LYS A 340 1.50 -3.44 -18.65
N MET A 341 2.38 -3.87 -17.75
CA MET A 341 2.88 -5.24 -17.68
C MET A 341 2.23 -5.98 -16.52
N ILE A 342 2.07 -7.28 -16.67
CA ILE A 342 1.62 -8.21 -15.64
C ILE A 342 2.77 -9.17 -15.34
N LYS A 343 3.06 -9.35 -14.06
CA LYS A 343 4.09 -10.25 -13.56
C LYS A 343 3.60 -11.04 -12.35
N PRO A 344 4.23 -12.17 -11.98
CA PRO A 344 3.94 -12.81 -10.70
C PRO A 344 4.28 -11.88 -9.52
N GLN A 345 3.62 -12.07 -8.38
CA GLN A 345 3.79 -11.22 -7.19
C GLN A 345 5.21 -11.24 -6.58
N SER A 346 5.99 -12.27 -6.88
CA SER A 346 7.39 -12.43 -6.50
C SER A 346 8.06 -13.53 -7.33
N GLN A 347 9.38 -13.69 -7.17
CA GLN A 347 10.12 -14.83 -7.74
C GLN A 347 9.54 -16.18 -7.26
N LEU A 348 9.12 -16.28 -6.01
CA LEU A 348 8.52 -17.51 -5.47
C LEU A 348 7.20 -17.83 -6.18
N ASP A 349 6.39 -16.81 -6.47
CA ASP A 349 5.15 -16.96 -7.23
C ASP A 349 5.42 -17.45 -8.65
N LEU A 350 6.44 -16.88 -9.33
CA LEU A 350 6.82 -17.31 -10.66
C LEU A 350 7.21 -18.79 -10.70
N LEU A 351 8.04 -19.25 -9.75
CA LEU A 351 8.44 -20.64 -9.66
C LEU A 351 7.25 -21.56 -9.38
N ALA A 352 6.39 -21.17 -8.42
CA ALA A 352 5.20 -21.94 -8.08
C ALA A 352 4.23 -22.05 -9.26
N ILE A 353 4.00 -20.95 -9.99
CA ILE A 353 3.18 -20.95 -11.21
C ILE A 353 3.74 -21.96 -12.22
N ARG A 354 5.05 -21.93 -12.49
CA ARG A 354 5.71 -22.83 -13.44
C ARG A 354 5.54 -24.30 -13.07
N ASP A 355 5.58 -24.62 -11.78
CA ASP A 355 5.39 -25.98 -11.27
C ASP A 355 3.94 -26.46 -11.41
N VAL A 356 2.97 -25.57 -11.13
CA VAL A 356 1.53 -25.89 -11.21
C VAL A 356 1.05 -26.15 -12.63
N VAL A 357 1.64 -25.48 -13.63
CA VAL A 357 1.20 -25.56 -15.04
C VAL A 357 2.13 -26.38 -15.94
N ALA A 358 3.23 -26.92 -15.40
CA ALA A 358 4.09 -27.88 -16.09
C ALA A 358 3.43 -29.25 -16.21
#